data_AF-A0AAP2Z4W1-F1
#
_entry.id   AF-A0AAP2Z4W1-F1
#
_cell.length_a   1.000
_cell.length_b   1.000
_cell.length_c   1.000
_cell.angle_alpha   90.00
_cell.angle_beta   90.00
_cell.angle_gamma   90.00
#
_symmetry.space_group_name_H-M   'P 1'
#
loop_
_entity.id
_entity.type
_entity.pdbx_description
1 polymer ?
#
loop_
_entity_poly.entity_id
_entity_poly.type
_entity_poly.pdbx_seq_one_letter_code
_entity_poly.pdbx_strand_id
1 'polypeptide(L)'
;MTPPLRRATIRTAFPDEESASVVASALLPDNTEEMSTRVESSSRGADGTHRAAVVTTIERETTGGLQATVDDYVVNLDVAHTVAQHGRTTARPGVSNSAAAENDTLESSSDSASNEMSRSTSTSDSRSDTQHYE
;
A
#
# COMPACT_ATOMS: atom_id res chain seq x y z
N MET A 1 40.37 19.60 -2.42
CA MET A 1 39.69 19.06 -1.22
C MET A 1 38.23 19.39 -1.36
N THR A 2 37.35 18.39 -1.53
CA THR A 2 35.91 18.61 -1.48
C THR A 2 35.52 18.88 -0.03
N PRO A 3 34.80 19.97 0.27
CA PRO A 3 34.36 20.24 1.63
C PRO A 3 33.43 19.12 2.14
N PRO A 4 33.42 18.82 3.44
CA PRO A 4 32.53 17.81 4.00
C PRO A 4 31.06 18.23 3.83
N LEU A 5 30.23 17.30 3.38
CA LEU A 5 28.79 17.50 3.24
C LEU A 5 28.13 17.71 4.61
N ARG A 6 27.10 18.55 4.62
CA ARG A 6 26.18 18.71 5.75
C ARG A 6 24.98 17.80 5.52
N ARG A 7 24.59 17.07 6.56
CA ARG A 7 23.54 16.05 6.47
C ARG A 7 22.41 16.35 7.45
N ALA A 8 21.18 16.18 6.99
CA ALA A 8 19.99 16.07 7.82
C ALA A 8 19.31 14.72 7.57
N THR A 9 18.71 14.15 8.62
CA THR A 9 17.85 12.96 8.51
C THR A 9 16.53 13.27 9.17
N ILE A 10 15.46 13.20 8.40
CA ILE A 10 14.09 13.41 8.86
C ILE A 10 13.41 12.04 8.92
N ARG A 11 12.82 11.73 10.07
CA ARG A 11 12.12 10.47 10.31
C ARG A 11 10.68 10.76 10.71
N THR A 12 9.74 10.29 9.90
CA THR A 12 8.30 10.48 10.14
C THR A 12 7.66 9.13 10.36
N ALA A 13 7.05 8.93 11.53
CA ALA A 13 6.44 7.66 11.90
C ALA A 13 5.02 7.51 11.33
N PHE A 14 4.68 6.29 10.94
CA PHE A 14 3.40 5.88 10.39
C PHE A 14 2.87 4.65 11.12
N PRO A 15 1.53 4.49 11.19
CA PRO A 15 0.90 3.35 11.86
C PRO A 15 1.13 2.02 11.14
N ASP A 16 1.48 2.03 9.84
CA ASP A 16 1.69 0.84 9.04
C ASP A 16 2.56 1.16 7.82
N GLU A 17 3.09 0.10 7.19
CA GLU A 17 3.99 0.18 6.03
C GLU A 17 3.27 0.68 4.77
N GLU A 18 1.98 0.39 4.63
CA GLU A 18 1.18 0.84 3.49
C GLU A 18 1.07 2.37 3.49
N SER A 19 0.68 2.96 4.63
CA SER A 19 0.59 4.41 4.82
C SER A 19 1.94 5.09 4.57
N ALA A 20 3.03 4.50 5.06
CA ALA A 20 4.38 5.02 4.81
C ALA A 20 4.76 4.93 3.32
N SER A 21 4.41 3.84 2.64
CA SER A 21 4.73 3.62 1.23
C SER A 21 3.98 4.58 0.30
N VAL A 22 2.72 4.89 0.60
CA VAL A 22 1.94 5.88 -0.15
C VAL A 22 2.59 7.26 -0.05
N VAL A 23 2.97 7.69 1.16
CA VAL A 23 3.63 8.99 1.34
C VAL A 23 5.02 9.01 0.70
N ALA A 24 5.81 7.95 0.87
CA ALA A 24 7.13 7.86 0.23
C ALA A 24 7.03 7.96 -1.30
N SER A 25 6.02 7.31 -1.90
CA SER A 25 5.77 7.38 -3.35
C SER A 25 5.37 8.78 -3.80
N ALA A 26 4.56 9.49 -3.00
CA ALA A 26 4.16 10.86 -3.28
C ALA A 26 5.34 11.86 -3.18
N LEU A 27 6.37 11.55 -2.40
CA LEU A 27 7.60 12.35 -2.27
C LEU A 27 8.62 12.08 -3.38
N LEU A 28 8.52 10.96 -4.11
CA LEU A 28 9.51 10.57 -5.14
C LEU A 28 9.74 11.64 -6.22
N PRO A 29 8.71 12.33 -6.75
CA PRO A 29 8.91 13.31 -7.83
C PRO A 29 9.84 14.48 -7.47
N ASP A 30 9.91 14.85 -6.20
CA ASP A 30 10.71 15.99 -5.73
C ASP A 30 12.09 15.57 -5.21
N ASN A 31 12.38 14.26 -5.15
CA ASN A 31 13.70 13.81 -4.76
C ASN A 31 14.73 14.20 -5.82
N THR A 32 15.75 14.93 -5.38
CA THR A 32 16.95 15.25 -6.15
C THR A 32 18.08 14.26 -5.80
N GLU A 33 19.23 14.34 -6.48
CA GLU A 33 20.42 13.53 -6.13
C GLU A 33 20.92 13.75 -4.70
N GLU A 34 20.53 14.88 -4.10
CA GLU A 34 20.89 15.29 -2.74
C GLU A 34 19.90 14.76 -1.69
N MET A 35 18.85 14.06 -2.13
CA MET A 35 17.77 13.55 -1.30
C MET A 35 17.57 12.06 -1.52
N SER A 36 17.56 11.30 -0.43
CA SER A 36 17.24 9.87 -0.45
C SER A 36 16.10 9.59 0.51
N THR A 37 14.96 9.15 -0.03
CA THR A 37 13.76 8.80 0.74
C THR A 37 13.56 7.28 0.70
N ARG A 38 13.30 6.68 1.86
CA ARG A 38 13.03 5.24 1.98
C ARG A 38 12.05 4.94 3.12
N VAL A 39 11.37 3.82 3.04
CA VAL A 39 10.53 3.30 4.12
C VAL A 39 11.35 2.36 4.99
N GLU A 40 11.26 2.53 6.30
CA GLU A 40 11.73 1.56 7.28
C GLU A 40 10.54 0.97 8.02
N SER A 41 10.35 -0.34 7.94
CA SER A 41 9.43 -1.06 8.81
C SER A 41 10.14 -1.46 10.11
N SER A 42 9.40 -1.42 11.22
CA SER A 42 9.87 -1.88 12.51
C SER A 42 9.11 -3.12 12.94
N SER A 43 9.79 -3.96 13.72
CA SER A 43 9.23 -5.17 14.33
C SER A 43 7.94 -4.85 15.07
N ARG A 44 7.02 -5.81 15.10
CA ARG A 44 5.74 -5.72 15.81
C ARG A 44 5.93 -5.13 17.21
N GLY A 45 5.26 -4.01 17.50
CA GLY A 45 5.29 -3.42 18.83
C GLY A 45 4.70 -4.36 19.88
N ALA A 46 4.87 -4.05 21.16
CA ALA A 46 4.31 -4.86 22.26
C ALA A 46 2.77 -5.03 22.17
N ASP A 47 2.08 -4.09 21.50
CA ASP A 47 0.65 -4.08 21.20
C ASP A 47 0.27 -4.84 19.91
N GLY A 48 1.23 -5.53 19.28
CA GLY A 48 0.99 -6.26 18.02
C GLY A 48 0.81 -5.38 16.78
N THR A 49 0.88 -4.04 16.90
CA THR A 49 0.84 -3.12 15.77
C THR A 49 2.17 -3.11 15.02
N HIS A 50 2.10 -3.20 13.70
CA HIS A 50 3.24 -2.84 12.84
C HIS A 50 3.48 -1.34 12.94
N ARG A 51 4.71 -0.88 12.74
CA ARG A 51 5.01 0.55 12.64
C ARG A 51 6.01 0.72 11.53
N ALA A 52 5.86 1.79 10.77
CA ALA A 52 6.81 2.14 9.73
C ALA A 52 7.24 3.59 9.88
N ALA A 53 8.30 3.97 9.18
CA ALA A 53 8.74 5.34 9.09
C ALA A 53 9.20 5.67 7.68
N VAL A 54 8.87 6.86 7.20
CA VAL A 54 9.55 7.46 6.05
C VAL A 54 10.80 8.14 6.58
N VAL A 55 11.96 7.75 6.03
CA VAL A 55 13.26 8.32 6.36
C VAL A 55 13.80 9.01 5.13
N THR A 56 13.97 10.32 5.22
CA THR A 56 14.61 11.11 4.18
C THR A 56 15.95 11.64 4.67
N THR A 57 17.00 11.37 3.92
CA THR A 57 18.35 11.93 4.15
C THR A 57 18.60 12.99 3.11
N ILE A 58 19.07 14.16 3.56
CA ILE A 58 19.40 15.31 2.72
C ILE A 58 20.86 15.65 2.93
N GLU A 59 21.63 15.77 1.85
CA GLU A 59 23.04 16.10 1.88
C GLU A 59 23.36 17.33 1.02
N ARG A 60 23.94 18.37 1.62
CA ARG A 60 24.23 19.64 0.94
C ARG A 60 25.60 20.17 1.37
N GLU A 61 26.27 20.92 0.52
CA GLU A 61 27.62 21.44 0.81
C GLU A 61 27.61 22.54 1.90
N THR A 62 26.52 23.31 1.97
CA THR A 62 26.40 24.45 2.88
C THR A 62 25.23 24.27 3.84
N THR A 63 25.33 24.88 5.03
CA THR A 63 24.22 24.87 6.00
C THR A 63 23.01 25.63 5.51
N GLY A 64 23.20 26.75 4.79
CA GLY A 64 22.09 27.50 4.19
C GLY A 64 21.37 26.70 3.11
N GLY A 65 22.13 25.99 2.27
CA GLY A 65 21.56 25.07 1.29
C GLY A 65 20.82 23.91 1.94
N LEU A 66 21.36 23.33 3.02
CA LEU A 66 20.68 22.27 3.78
C LEU A 66 19.37 22.78 4.39
N GLN A 67 19.37 23.97 5.00
CA GLN A 67 18.19 24.53 5.65
C GLN A 67 17.08 24.83 4.64
N ALA A 68 17.41 25.42 3.50
CA ALA A 68 16.42 25.65 2.43
C ALA A 68 15.78 24.33 1.96
N THR A 69 16.59 23.30 1.66
CA THR A 69 16.07 22.00 1.22
C THR A 69 15.25 21.29 2.30
N VAL A 70 15.64 21.41 3.57
CA VAL A 70 14.86 20.86 4.69
C VAL A 70 13.50 21.55 4.79
N ASP A 71 13.45 22.89 4.70
CA ASP A 71 12.21 23.65 4.77
C ASP A 71 11.25 23.28 3.63
N ASP A 72 11.76 23.23 2.40
CA ASP A 72 10.98 22.81 1.23
C ASP A 72 10.47 21.37 1.39
N TYR A 73 11.32 20.46 1.87
CA TYR A 73 10.94 19.06 2.09
C TYR A 73 9.81 18.92 3.13
N VAL A 74 9.86 19.66 4.23
CA VAL A 74 8.84 19.55 5.28
C VAL A 74 7.46 19.98 4.76
N VAL A 75 7.41 21.02 3.93
CA VAL A 75 6.18 21.43 3.25
C VAL A 75 5.68 20.34 2.31
N ASN A 76 6.56 19.78 1.47
CA ASN A 76 6.18 18.71 0.54
C ASN A 76 5.71 17.44 1.29
N LEU A 77 6.32 17.12 2.42
CA LEU A 77 5.91 16.02 3.31
C LEU A 77 4.51 16.23 3.89
N ASP A 78 4.19 17.44 4.35
CA ASP A 78 2.86 17.75 4.88
C ASP A 78 1.77 17.65 3.81
N VAL A 79 2.05 18.14 2.60
CA VAL A 79 1.17 18.00 1.44
C VAL A 79 0.97 16.53 1.06
N ALA A 80 2.04 15.76 0.94
CA ALA A 80 1.98 14.34 0.62
C ALA A 80 1.16 13.56 1.67
N HIS A 81 1.38 13.85 2.95
CA HIS A 81 0.64 13.25 4.05
C HIS A 81 -0.85 13.60 4.00
N THR A 82 -1.18 14.87 3.76
CA THR A 82 -2.57 15.35 3.65
C THR A 82 -3.29 14.70 2.48
N VAL A 83 -2.67 14.66 1.30
CA VAL A 83 -3.25 14.02 0.10
C VAL A 83 -3.46 12.52 0.33
N ALA A 84 -2.49 11.83 0.92
CA ALA A 84 -2.59 10.41 1.23
C ALA A 84 -3.74 10.09 2.20
N GLN A 85 -4.05 10.97 3.15
CA GLN A 85 -5.21 10.81 4.03
C GLN A 85 -6.54 10.97 3.28
N HIS A 86 -6.66 12.03 2.48
CA HIS A 86 -7.89 12.31 1.73
C HIS A 86 -8.17 11.25 0.66
N GLY A 87 -7.13 10.77 -0.04
CA GLY A 87 -7.25 9.70 -1.03
C GLY A 87 -7.84 8.41 -0.45
N ARG A 88 -7.41 8.02 0.76
CA ARG A 88 -7.97 6.86 1.49
C ARG A 88 -9.42 7.05 1.88
N THR A 89 -9.84 8.27 2.26
CA THR A 89 -11.25 8.57 2.55
C THR A 89 -12.13 8.47 1.29
N THR A 90 -11.59 8.85 0.12
CA THR A 90 -12.33 8.79 -1.15
C THR A 90 -12.37 7.39 -1.77
N ALA A 91 -11.40 6.53 -1.47
CA ALA A 91 -11.41 5.12 -1.81
C ALA A 91 -12.42 4.36 -0.93
N ARG A 92 -13.72 4.54 -1.20
CA ARG A 92 -14.76 3.72 -0.56
C ARG A 92 -14.47 2.24 -0.80
N PRO A 93 -14.45 1.38 0.23
CA PRO A 93 -14.32 -0.05 0.06
C PRO A 93 -15.60 -0.57 -0.62
N GLY A 94 -15.51 -0.93 -1.90
CA GLY A 94 -16.64 -1.48 -2.65
C GLY A 94 -16.71 -1.11 -4.14
N VAL A 95 -15.91 -0.17 -4.63
CA VAL A 95 -15.76 0.02 -6.08
C VAL A 95 -14.48 -0.67 -6.51
N SER A 96 -14.60 -1.98 -6.78
CA SER A 96 -13.63 -2.67 -7.63
C SER A 96 -13.71 -2.02 -8.99
N ASN A 97 -12.69 -1.25 -9.37
CA ASN A 97 -12.49 -0.85 -10.76
C ASN A 97 -12.08 -2.11 -11.54
N SER A 98 -13.04 -2.98 -11.84
CA SER A 98 -12.93 -3.85 -13.00
C SER A 98 -12.95 -2.93 -14.21
N ALA A 99 -11.76 -2.50 -14.65
CA ALA A 99 -11.57 -2.08 -16.02
C ALA A 99 -11.98 -3.28 -16.88
N ALA A 100 -13.26 -3.29 -17.26
CA ALA A 100 -13.80 -4.23 -18.23
C ALA A 100 -13.01 -4.00 -19.51
N ALA A 101 -12.16 -4.96 -19.85
CA ALA A 101 -11.76 -5.16 -21.22
C ALA A 101 -13.05 -5.23 -22.04
N GLU A 102 -13.25 -4.24 -22.91
CA GLU A 102 -14.30 -4.23 -23.91
C GLU A 102 -14.07 -5.46 -24.80
N ASN A 103 -14.75 -6.57 -24.47
CA ASN A 103 -14.77 -7.76 -25.30
C ASN A 103 -15.79 -7.51 -26.42
N ASP A 104 -15.27 -6.98 -27.53
CA ASP A 104 -15.98 -6.82 -28.79
C ASP A 104 -16.57 -8.18 -29.20
N THR A 105 -17.90 -8.26 -29.11
CA THR A 105 -18.66 -9.47 -29.33
C THR A 105 -18.85 -9.63 -30.83
N LEU A 106 -18.12 -10.55 -31.45
CA LEU A 106 -18.42 -11.06 -32.79
C LEU A 106 -19.09 -12.43 -32.66
N GLU A 107 -20.41 -12.45 -32.83
CA GLU A 107 -21.21 -13.67 -33.00
C GLU A 107 -21.03 -14.26 -34.41
N SER A 108 -20.74 -15.56 -34.48
CA SER A 108 -21.23 -16.57 -35.44
C SER A 108 -20.39 -17.83 -35.23
N SER A 109 -20.86 -19.07 -35.21
CA SER A 109 -22.15 -19.71 -35.49
C SER A 109 -21.95 -21.21 -35.18
N SER A 110 -23.02 -21.91 -34.75
CA SER A 110 -23.26 -23.36 -34.90
C SER A 110 -22.18 -24.36 -34.45
N ASP A 111 -22.46 -25.20 -33.45
CA ASP A 111 -23.10 -26.50 -33.71
C ASP A 111 -23.42 -27.31 -32.45
N SER A 112 -24.35 -28.24 -32.64
CA SER A 112 -25.07 -29.06 -31.66
C SER A 112 -24.21 -30.09 -30.92
N ALA A 113 -24.46 -30.28 -29.61
CA ALA A 113 -24.52 -31.62 -29.00
C ALA A 113 -25.07 -31.55 -27.56
N SER A 114 -26.26 -32.10 -27.41
CA SER A 114 -26.87 -32.63 -26.19
C SER A 114 -25.88 -33.34 -25.26
N ASN A 115 -25.97 -33.10 -23.95
CA ASN A 115 -25.70 -34.18 -23.00
C ASN A 115 -26.68 -34.16 -21.83
N GLU A 116 -27.39 -35.27 -21.75
CA GLU A 116 -28.35 -35.62 -20.73
C GLU A 116 -27.67 -35.90 -19.38
N MET A 117 -28.40 -35.53 -18.31
CA MET A 117 -28.72 -36.37 -17.16
C MET A 117 -27.70 -37.48 -16.79
N SER A 118 -27.03 -37.31 -15.65
CA SER A 118 -26.68 -38.46 -14.79
C SER A 118 -26.76 -38.08 -13.32
N ARG A 119 -27.71 -38.77 -12.67
CA ARG A 119 -27.95 -38.85 -11.24
C ARG A 119 -26.72 -39.34 -10.50
N SER A 120 -26.52 -38.86 -9.28
CA SER A 120 -26.00 -39.69 -8.19
C SER A 120 -26.53 -39.16 -6.87
N THR A 121 -27.58 -39.82 -6.38
CA THR A 121 -28.07 -39.75 -5.00
C THR A 121 -27.09 -40.50 -4.11
N SER A 122 -26.43 -39.78 -3.21
CA SER A 122 -25.72 -40.38 -2.08
C SER A 122 -26.31 -39.83 -0.78
N THR A 123 -27.36 -40.50 -0.32
CA THR A 123 -27.77 -40.51 1.09
C THR A 123 -26.59 -40.98 1.92
N SER A 124 -26.10 -40.13 2.81
CA SER A 124 -25.21 -40.52 3.90
C SER A 124 -25.90 -40.16 5.21
N ASP A 125 -26.62 -41.15 5.73
CA ASP A 125 -27.06 -41.19 7.12
C ASP A 125 -25.81 -41.12 8.02
N SER A 126 -25.71 -40.07 8.83
CA SER A 126 -24.78 -40.04 9.95
C SER A 126 -25.55 -39.64 11.20
N ARG A 127 -26.01 -40.68 11.90
CA ARG A 127 -26.55 -40.62 13.26
C ARG A 127 -25.44 -40.08 14.17
N SER A 128 -25.60 -38.85 14.63
CA SER A 128 -24.80 -38.31 15.73
C SER A 128 -25.52 -38.65 17.02
N ASP A 129 -24.97 -39.64 17.72
CA ASP A 129 -25.43 -40.14 19.01
C ASP A 129 -25.21 -39.05 20.08
N THR A 130 -26.27 -38.71 20.79
CA THR A 130 -26.28 -37.69 21.85
C THR A 130 -25.89 -38.37 23.15
N GLN A 131 -24.65 -38.17 23.62
CA GLN A 131 -24.23 -38.60 24.94
C GLN A 131 -24.82 -37.65 26.00
N HIS A 132 -25.72 -38.22 26.78
CA HIS A 132 -26.39 -37.65 27.94
C HIS A 132 -25.40 -37.34 29.08
N TYR A 133 -25.71 -36.28 29.81
CA TYR A 133 -25.17 -35.94 31.13
C TYR A 133 -25.62 -36.96 32.19
N GLU A 134 -24.69 -37.45 33.00
CA GLU A 134 -24.80 -37.59 34.47
C GLU A 134 -23.41 -37.43 35.12
#